data_AF-A0A1E4GBZ2-F1
#
_entry.id   AF-A0A1E4GBZ2-F1
#
_cell.length_a   1.000
_cell.length_b   1.000
_cell.length_c   1.000
_cell.angle_alpha   90.00
_cell.angle_beta   90.00
_cell.angle_gamma   90.00
#
_symmetry.space_group_name_H-M   'P 1'
#
loop_
_entity.id
_entity.type
_entity.pdbx_description
1 polymer ?
#
loop_
_entity_poly.entity_id
_entity_poly.type
_entity_poly.pdbx_seq_one_letter_code
_entity_poly.pdbx_strand_id
1 'polypeptide(L)'
;MLRLLVVAGIVVSAGGAGAADLNTYRSGTCVSYTQSTLPAQPREVVRQTIWTNFENAEAGMNDPRVQSARQPAFIWAMETRWACSAAIGYLKGGHLDEESVQKCDCFHQRYQSLR
;
A
#
# COMPACT_ATOMS: atom_id res chain seq x y z
N MET A 1 -22.86 -4.23 63.68
CA MET A 1 -22.04 -3.20 63.00
C MET A 1 -21.73 -3.68 61.60
N LEU A 2 -22.36 -3.07 60.59
CA LEU A 2 -22.32 -3.47 59.18
C LEU A 2 -21.04 -2.90 58.54
N ARG A 3 -20.14 -3.75 58.03
CA ARG A 3 -18.95 -3.32 57.28
C ARG A 3 -19.32 -3.24 55.78
N LEU A 4 -19.40 -2.03 55.24
CA LEU A 4 -19.49 -1.80 53.79
C LEU A 4 -18.20 -2.29 53.12
N LEU A 5 -18.35 -3.19 52.14
CA LEU A 5 -17.29 -3.51 51.17
C LEU A 5 -17.42 -2.53 49.99
N VAL A 6 -16.45 -1.64 49.84
CA VAL A 6 -16.36 -0.74 48.68
C VAL A 6 -15.72 -1.51 47.52
N VAL A 7 -16.49 -1.68 46.46
CA VAL A 7 -16.08 -2.28 45.18
C VAL A 7 -15.18 -1.30 44.44
N ALA A 8 -13.90 -1.64 44.25
CA ALA A 8 -13.02 -0.93 43.32
C ALA A 8 -13.17 -1.55 41.93
N GLY A 9 -14.05 -0.96 41.11
CA GLY A 9 -14.20 -1.33 39.70
C GLY A 9 -12.97 -0.91 38.90
N ILE A 10 -12.28 -1.88 38.31
CA ILE A 10 -11.22 -1.63 37.32
C ILE A 10 -11.92 -1.15 36.03
N VAL A 11 -11.85 0.15 35.77
CA VAL A 11 -12.25 0.71 34.47
C VAL A 11 -11.12 0.42 33.50
N VAL A 12 -11.27 -0.62 32.69
CA VAL A 12 -10.40 -0.84 31.52
C VAL A 12 -10.77 0.22 30.50
N SER A 13 -10.02 1.31 30.47
CA SER A 13 -10.07 2.27 29.38
C SER A 13 -9.61 1.57 28.11
N ALA A 14 -10.55 1.28 27.21
CA ALA A 14 -10.28 0.91 25.83
C ALA A 14 -9.67 2.12 25.12
N GLY A 15 -8.36 2.34 25.32
CA GLY A 15 -7.59 3.20 24.44
C GLY A 15 -7.68 2.59 23.04
N GLY A 16 -8.26 3.31 22.09
CA GLY A 16 -8.28 2.89 20.70
C GLY A 16 -6.85 2.58 20.28
N ALA A 17 -6.59 1.34 19.87
CA ALA A 17 -5.34 0.99 19.21
C ALA A 17 -5.31 1.74 17.87
N GLY A 18 -4.79 2.96 17.88
CA GLY A 18 -4.46 3.69 16.66
C GLY A 18 -3.27 3.01 16.01
N ALA A 19 -3.45 2.54 14.78
CA ALA A 19 -2.35 2.13 13.90
C ALA A 19 -1.45 3.36 13.66
N ALA A 20 -0.35 3.46 14.43
CA ALA A 20 0.55 4.62 14.42
C ALA A 20 1.30 4.80 13.08
N ASP A 21 1.25 3.79 12.22
CA ASP A 21 1.85 3.77 10.88
C ASP A 21 1.07 4.62 9.86
N LEU A 22 -0.21 4.92 10.07
CA LEU A 22 -1.02 5.71 9.15
C LEU A 22 -0.83 7.24 9.30
N ASN A 23 -0.33 7.74 10.44
CA ASN A 23 -0.35 9.18 10.74
C ASN A 23 0.93 9.93 10.37
N THR A 24 2.05 9.23 10.13
CA THR A 24 3.38 9.89 10.01
C THR A 24 3.83 10.13 8.57
N TYR A 25 3.11 9.60 7.57
CA TYR A 25 3.53 9.73 6.18
C TYR A 25 2.73 10.78 5.41
N ARG A 26 3.14 12.04 5.61
CA ARG A 26 2.62 13.19 4.89
C ARG A 26 3.73 13.87 4.07
N SER A 27 4.38 13.12 3.18
CA SER A 27 5.16 13.67 2.06
C SER A 27 4.84 12.84 0.83
N GLY A 28 4.44 13.55 -0.24
CA GLY A 28 3.55 13.09 -1.32
C GLY A 28 3.71 11.64 -1.74
N THR A 29 2.59 10.91 -1.83
CA THR A 29 2.42 9.61 -2.50
C THR A 29 1.11 8.95 -2.10
N CYS A 30 0.36 8.46 -3.09
CA CYS A 30 -0.85 7.64 -2.96
C CYS A 30 -1.79 7.95 -1.78
N VAL A 31 -2.50 9.08 -1.80
CA VAL A 31 -3.54 9.38 -0.79
C VAL A 31 -4.83 8.59 -1.07
N SER A 32 -5.12 8.38 -2.35
CA SER A 32 -6.18 7.49 -2.86
C SER A 32 -5.75 6.91 -4.20
N TYR A 33 -5.87 5.59 -4.39
CA TYR A 33 -5.53 4.95 -5.68
C TYR A 33 -6.32 5.52 -6.85
N THR A 34 -7.55 5.99 -6.60
CA THR A 34 -8.44 6.60 -7.60
C THR A 34 -7.89 7.88 -8.26
N GLN A 35 -6.78 8.45 -7.76
CA GLN A 35 -6.12 9.60 -8.36
C GLN A 35 -5.23 9.23 -9.56
N SER A 36 -4.90 7.95 -9.74
CA SER A 36 -4.14 7.52 -10.92
C SER A 36 -4.95 7.77 -12.20
N THR A 37 -4.36 8.53 -13.12
CA THR A 37 -4.90 8.74 -14.47
C THR A 37 -4.51 7.63 -15.44
N LEU A 38 -3.78 6.61 -14.97
CA LEU A 38 -3.24 5.54 -15.81
C LEU A 38 -4.35 4.76 -16.55
N PRO A 39 -5.49 4.39 -15.96
CA PRO A 39 -6.54 3.66 -16.70
C PRO A 39 -7.10 4.39 -17.91
N ALA A 40 -7.04 5.74 -17.91
CA ALA A 40 -7.52 6.57 -19.02
C ALA A 40 -6.48 6.73 -20.16
N GLN A 41 -5.27 6.21 -19.99
CA GLN A 41 -4.22 6.26 -21.00
C GLN A 41 -4.45 5.22 -22.12
N PRO A 42 -3.78 5.37 -23.28
CA PRO A 42 -3.81 4.33 -24.32
C PRO A 42 -3.41 2.96 -23.77
N ARG A 43 -4.07 1.89 -24.25
CA ARG A 43 -3.87 0.52 -23.75
C ARG A 43 -2.39 0.09 -23.71
N GLU A 44 -1.61 0.45 -24.71
CA GLU A 44 -0.19 0.11 -24.76
C GLU A 44 0.62 0.82 -23.68
N VAL A 45 0.26 2.08 -23.37
CA VAL A 45 0.87 2.86 -22.27
C VAL A 45 0.53 2.24 -20.92
N VAL A 46 -0.73 1.83 -20.73
CA VAL A 46 -1.15 1.11 -19.51
C VAL A 46 -0.33 -0.17 -19.37
N ARG A 47 -0.29 -1.00 -20.42
CA ARG A 47 0.41 -2.28 -20.41
C ARG A 47 1.90 -2.11 -20.08
N GLN A 48 2.55 -1.18 -20.75
CA GLN A 48 3.97 -0.90 -20.54
C GLN A 48 4.25 -0.40 -19.12
N THR A 49 3.47 0.58 -18.64
CA THR A 49 3.66 1.17 -17.31
C THR A 49 3.45 0.13 -16.20
N ILE A 50 2.39 -0.67 -16.30
CA ILE A 50 2.10 -1.72 -15.32
C ILE A 50 3.23 -2.75 -15.27
N TRP A 51 3.79 -3.14 -16.42
CA TRP A 51 4.90 -4.10 -16.46
C TRP A 51 6.18 -3.52 -15.87
N THR A 52 6.51 -2.28 -16.23
CA THR A 52 7.68 -1.58 -15.70
C THR A 52 7.57 -1.38 -14.18
N ASN A 53 6.40 -1.04 -13.67
CA ASN A 53 6.17 -0.88 -12.23
C ASN A 53 6.31 -2.22 -11.48
N PHE A 54 5.79 -3.30 -12.07
CA PHE A 54 5.96 -4.67 -11.54
C PHE A 54 7.44 -5.05 -11.44
N GLU A 55 8.19 -4.92 -12.52
CA GLU A 55 9.62 -5.27 -12.57
C GLU A 55 10.44 -4.41 -11.60
N ASN A 56 10.12 -3.13 -11.50
CA ASN A 56 10.80 -2.21 -10.59
C ASN A 56 10.55 -2.57 -9.11
N ALA A 57 9.32 -2.98 -8.78
CA ALA A 57 8.97 -3.44 -7.44
C ALA A 57 9.64 -4.78 -7.10
N GLU A 58 9.65 -5.73 -8.05
CA GLU A 58 10.32 -7.02 -7.88
C GLU A 58 11.84 -6.86 -7.70
N ALA A 59 12.48 -6.00 -8.50
CA ALA A 59 13.88 -5.64 -8.31
C ALA A 59 14.10 -4.96 -6.94
N GLY A 60 13.17 -4.10 -6.53
CA GLY A 60 13.17 -3.44 -5.22
C GLY A 60 13.18 -4.42 -4.05
N MET A 61 12.30 -5.42 -4.09
CA MET A 61 12.22 -6.44 -3.03
C MET A 61 13.53 -7.25 -2.90
N ASN A 62 14.36 -7.30 -3.94
CA ASN A 62 15.67 -7.95 -3.94
C ASN A 62 16.85 -7.01 -3.65
N ASP A 63 16.62 -5.70 -3.52
CA ASP A 63 17.65 -4.70 -3.23
C ASP A 63 17.93 -4.67 -1.72
N PRO A 64 19.18 -4.94 -1.26
CA PRO A 64 19.52 -4.90 0.15
C PRO A 64 19.19 -3.57 0.83
N ARG A 65 19.22 -2.45 0.09
CA ARG A 65 18.87 -1.13 0.64
C ARG A 65 17.39 -1.05 0.96
N VAL A 66 16.53 -1.54 0.07
CA VAL A 66 15.07 -1.58 0.28
C VAL A 66 14.71 -2.59 1.37
N GLN A 67 15.39 -3.74 1.43
CA GLN A 67 15.23 -4.71 2.53
C GLN A 67 15.69 -4.12 3.88
N SER A 68 16.76 -3.33 3.88
CA SER A 68 17.28 -2.66 5.08
C SER A 68 16.47 -1.42 5.50
N ALA A 69 15.74 -0.82 4.56
CA ALA A 69 14.75 0.22 4.81
C ALA A 69 13.58 -0.43 5.56
N ARG A 70 13.74 -0.53 6.88
CA ARG A 70 12.78 -1.13 7.82
C ARG A 70 11.36 -0.75 7.44
N GLN A 71 10.48 -1.74 7.28
CA GLN A 71 9.03 -1.71 7.01
C GLN A 71 8.53 -0.92 5.78
N PRO A 72 8.47 0.42 5.66
CA PRO A 72 7.71 1.06 4.58
C PRO A 72 8.17 0.75 3.16
N ALA A 73 9.44 0.93 2.79
CA ALA A 73 9.87 0.79 1.40
C ALA A 73 9.65 -0.66 0.88
N PHE A 74 10.00 -1.64 1.70
CA PHE A 74 9.78 -3.05 1.39
C PHE A 74 8.30 -3.42 1.31
N ILE A 75 7.46 -2.96 2.25
CA ILE A 75 6.00 -3.18 2.22
C ILE A 75 5.41 -2.60 0.93
N TRP A 76 5.73 -1.35 0.60
CA TRP A 76 5.18 -0.74 -0.61
C TRP A 76 5.70 -1.38 -1.89
N ALA A 77 6.93 -1.90 -1.91
CA ALA A 77 7.41 -2.72 -3.02
C ALA A 77 6.58 -4.02 -3.15
N MET A 78 6.27 -4.72 -2.05
CA MET A 78 5.40 -5.90 -2.07
C MET A 78 3.99 -5.58 -2.57
N GLU A 79 3.36 -4.54 -2.01
CA GLU A 79 2.00 -4.11 -2.40
C GLU A 79 1.95 -3.72 -3.89
N THR A 80 2.98 -3.01 -4.36
CA THR A 80 3.13 -2.68 -5.80
C THR A 80 3.18 -3.95 -6.63
N ARG A 81 4.06 -4.89 -6.29
CA ARG A 81 4.21 -6.16 -7.02
C ARG A 81 2.89 -6.92 -7.08
N TRP A 82 2.15 -6.99 -5.98
CA TRP A 82 0.85 -7.66 -5.94
C TRP A 82 -0.20 -6.96 -6.80
N ALA A 83 -0.40 -5.65 -6.63
CA ALA A 83 -1.39 -4.90 -7.40
C ALA A 83 -1.09 -4.94 -8.91
N CYS A 84 0.18 -4.76 -9.30
CA CYS A 84 0.60 -4.85 -10.69
C CYS A 84 0.41 -6.27 -11.24
N SER A 85 0.66 -7.32 -10.45
CA SER A 85 0.43 -8.71 -10.89
C SER A 85 -1.05 -9.00 -11.18
N ALA A 86 -1.97 -8.44 -10.39
CA ALA A 86 -3.40 -8.53 -10.65
C ALA A 86 -3.79 -7.80 -11.95
N ALA A 87 -3.32 -6.56 -12.12
CA ALA A 87 -3.56 -5.78 -13.34
C ALA A 87 -3.02 -6.49 -14.59
N ILE A 88 -1.83 -7.07 -14.51
CA ILE A 88 -1.23 -7.92 -15.55
C ILE A 88 -2.14 -9.10 -15.89
N GLY A 89 -2.68 -9.78 -14.87
CA GLY A 89 -3.61 -10.90 -15.05
C GLY A 89 -4.84 -10.50 -15.85
N TYR A 90 -5.50 -9.39 -15.47
CA TYR A 90 -6.65 -8.87 -16.21
C TYR A 90 -6.31 -8.47 -17.65
N LEU A 91 -5.18 -7.78 -17.85
CA LEU A 91 -4.72 -7.37 -19.18
C LEU A 91 -4.43 -8.59 -20.08
N LYS A 92 -3.84 -9.66 -19.54
CA LYS A 92 -3.65 -10.93 -20.27
C LYS A 92 -4.97 -11.58 -20.67
N GLY A 93 -6.03 -11.39 -19.87
CA GLY A 93 -7.40 -11.79 -20.21
C GLY A 93 -8.13 -10.84 -21.16
N GLY A 94 -7.49 -9.74 -21.62
CA GLY A 94 -8.11 -8.74 -22.50
C GLY A 94 -8.94 -7.68 -21.77
N HIS A 95 -8.98 -7.69 -20.43
CA HIS A 95 -9.77 -6.78 -19.63
C HIS A 95 -8.91 -5.65 -19.03
N LEU A 96 -9.49 -4.45 -18.90
CA LEU A 96 -8.92 -3.40 -18.06
C LEU A 96 -9.65 -3.48 -16.73
N ASP A 97 -8.94 -3.83 -15.65
CA ASP A 97 -9.47 -3.65 -14.31
C ASP A 97 -8.90 -2.34 -13.76
N GLU A 98 -9.73 -1.30 -13.74
CA GLU A 98 -9.29 0.06 -13.40
C GLU A 98 -8.71 0.12 -11.99
N GLU A 99 -9.31 -0.59 -11.04
CA GLU A 99 -8.87 -0.59 -9.64
C GLU A 99 -7.45 -1.16 -9.48
N SER A 100 -7.16 -2.32 -10.07
CA SER A 100 -5.81 -2.90 -10.00
C SER A 100 -4.78 -2.04 -10.74
N VAL A 101 -5.14 -1.43 -11.88
CA VAL A 101 -4.27 -0.50 -12.61
C VAL A 101 -3.95 0.73 -11.75
N GLN A 102 -4.97 1.34 -11.15
CA GLN A 102 -4.84 2.48 -10.25
C GLN A 102 -3.99 2.15 -9.03
N LYS A 103 -4.23 1.01 -8.39
CA LYS A 103 -3.43 0.54 -7.25
C LYS A 103 -1.97 0.30 -7.63
N CYS A 104 -1.71 -0.37 -8.75
CA CYS A 104 -0.34 -0.60 -9.21
C CYS A 104 0.45 0.70 -9.40
N ASP A 105 -0.13 1.68 -10.09
CA ASP A 105 0.49 2.99 -10.32
C ASP A 105 0.72 3.73 -8.99
N CYS A 106 -0.32 3.82 -8.19
CA CYS A 106 -0.29 4.56 -6.93
C CYS A 106 0.69 3.96 -5.91
N PHE A 107 0.70 2.63 -5.76
CA PHE A 107 1.60 1.92 -4.85
C PHE A 107 3.05 2.00 -5.34
N HIS A 108 3.28 1.97 -6.66
CA HIS A 108 4.61 2.14 -7.21
C HIS A 108 5.17 3.52 -6.90
N GLN A 109 4.39 4.58 -7.11
CA GLN A 109 4.79 5.94 -6.73
C GLN A 109 5.14 5.99 -5.25
N ARG A 110 4.31 5.35 -4.41
CA ARG A 110 4.54 5.25 -2.96
C ARG A 110 5.86 4.58 -2.64
N TYR A 111 6.14 3.44 -3.24
CA TYR A 111 7.42 2.76 -3.12
C TYR A 111 8.59 3.65 -3.58
N GLN A 112 8.49 4.36 -4.71
CA GLN A 112 9.57 5.24 -5.19
C GLN A 112 9.91 6.36 -4.19
N SER A 113 8.91 6.93 -3.49
CA SER A 113 9.17 7.99 -2.50
C SER A 113 9.93 7.53 -1.26
N LEU A 114 10.07 6.21 -1.07
CA LEU A 114 10.63 5.58 0.12
C LEU A 114 12.00 4.95 -0.14
N ARG A 115 12.43 4.90 -1.41
CA ARG A 115 13.62 4.19 -1.87
C ARG A 115 14.87 5.07 -1.84
#